data_AF-A0A495X334-F1
#
_entry.id   AF-A0A495X334-F1
#
_cell.length_a   1.000
_cell.length_b   1.000
_cell.length_c   1.000
_cell.angle_alpha   90.00
_cell.angle_beta   90.00
_cell.angle_gamma   90.00
#
_symmetry.space_group_name_H-M   'P 1'
#
loop_
_entity.id
_entity.type
_entity.pdbx_description
1 polymer ?
#
loop_
_entity_poly.entity_id
_entity_poly.type
_entity_poly.pdbx_seq_one_letter_code
_entity_poly.pdbx_strand_id
1 'polypeptide(L)'
;MTLGVRRPEDVEELPAVGGAYRITLAGSDTGGRLAVVEMRLDAGRLGAAPHVHHSHEEDFVVLDGEITFDVGGSDLVVGAGGAVAVPRGSAHGFRNAGDTPARCLMILTPAGYEDYFREVSRMVAAGHEPTAEELATLRAGFDTTSA
;
A
#
# COMPACT_ATOMS: atom_id res chain seq x y z
N MET A 1 7.25 4.31 27.42
CA MET A 1 6.44 4.25 26.19
C MET A 1 6.28 5.68 25.71
N THR A 2 6.86 6.03 24.56
CA THR A 2 6.76 7.39 24.01
C THR A 2 5.61 7.41 23.01
N LEU A 3 4.84 8.50 23.02
CA LEU A 3 3.80 8.74 22.03
C LEU A 3 4.46 9.04 20.67
N GLY A 4 4.16 8.26 19.64
CA GLY A 4 4.51 8.59 18.26
C GLY A 4 3.57 9.66 17.72
N VAL A 5 4.10 10.73 17.16
CA VAL A 5 3.32 11.84 16.61
C VAL A 5 3.94 12.27 15.29
N ARG A 6 3.14 12.27 14.22
CA ARG A 6 3.42 13.00 12.99
C ARG A 6 2.34 14.03 12.77
N ARG A 7 2.73 15.30 12.66
CA ARG A 7 1.83 16.36 12.21
C ARG A 7 1.73 16.33 10.69
N PRO A 8 0.76 17.02 10.07
CA PRO A 8 0.63 17.05 8.61
C PRO A 8 1.93 17.40 7.88
N GLU A 9 2.74 18.31 8.44
CA GLU A 9 4.06 18.70 7.91
C GLU A 9 5.15 17.63 8.04
N ASP A 10 4.96 16.64 8.91
CA ASP A 10 5.88 15.52 9.16
C ASP A 10 5.49 14.25 8.36
N VAL A 11 4.36 14.28 7.65
CA VAL A 11 3.91 13.16 6.83
C VAL A 11 4.76 13.10 5.56
N GLU A 12 5.39 11.95 5.34
CA GLU A 12 6.19 11.72 4.13
C GLU A 12 5.24 11.55 2.94
N GLU A 13 5.33 12.44 1.95
CA GLU A 13 4.62 12.30 0.69
C GLU A 13 5.52 11.59 -0.34
N LEU A 14 4.98 10.54 -0.95
CA LEU A 14 5.71 9.64 -1.82
C LEU A 14 4.98 9.55 -3.17
N PRO A 15 5.43 10.29 -4.21
CA PRO A 15 4.90 10.14 -5.57
C PRO A 15 5.00 8.69 -6.04
N ALA A 16 3.97 8.22 -6.73
CA ALA A 16 3.93 6.88 -7.32
C ALA A 16 3.31 6.95 -8.72
N VAL A 17 3.51 5.89 -9.49
CA VAL A 17 2.90 5.74 -10.81
C VAL A 17 1.39 5.63 -10.66
N GLY A 18 0.63 6.58 -11.21
CA GLY A 18 -0.84 6.56 -11.16
C GLY A 18 -1.43 6.84 -9.77
N GLY A 19 -0.68 7.51 -8.90
CA GLY A 19 -1.14 7.81 -7.54
C GLY A 19 -0.06 8.43 -6.66
N ALA A 20 -0.24 8.29 -5.35
CA ALA A 20 0.75 8.65 -4.35
C ALA A 20 0.50 7.89 -3.04
N TYR A 21 1.55 7.74 -2.25
CA TYR A 21 1.48 7.26 -0.88
C TYR A 21 1.81 8.37 0.12
N ARG A 22 1.29 8.28 1.32
CA ARG A 22 1.63 9.11 2.47
C ARG A 22 1.93 8.23 3.67
N ILE A 23 3.13 8.29 4.24
CA ILE A 23 3.41 7.55 5.48
C ILE A 23 2.93 8.37 6.67
N THR A 24 1.74 8.03 7.16
CA THR A 24 1.06 8.76 8.26
C THR A 24 1.55 8.32 9.64
N LEU A 25 1.98 7.06 9.77
CA LEU A 25 2.76 6.53 10.89
C LEU A 25 3.78 5.53 10.32
N ALA A 26 5.05 5.69 10.66
CA ALA A 26 6.10 4.74 10.32
C ALA A 26 6.37 3.79 11.49
N GLY A 27 7.11 2.70 11.24
CA GLY A 27 7.57 1.81 12.29
C GLY A 27 8.36 2.51 13.40
N SER A 28 9.09 3.59 13.09
CA SER A 28 9.81 4.40 14.08
C SER A 28 8.87 5.09 15.09
N ASP A 29 7.64 5.39 14.69
CA ASP A 29 6.64 6.04 15.54
C ASP A 29 5.93 5.05 16.46
N THR A 30 5.86 3.78 16.05
CA THR A 30 5.06 2.74 16.72
C THR A 30 5.90 1.71 17.47
N GLY A 31 7.22 1.81 17.41
CA GLY A 31 8.15 0.81 17.94
C GLY A 31 8.16 -0.48 17.12
N GLY A 32 7.96 -0.38 15.81
CA GLY A 32 7.92 -1.50 14.85
C GLY A 32 6.61 -2.28 14.85
N ARG A 33 5.62 -1.89 15.65
CA ARG A 33 4.36 -2.65 15.79
C ARG A 33 3.48 -2.58 14.56
N LEU A 34 3.40 -1.42 13.93
CA LEU A 34 2.69 -1.22 12.67
C LEU A 34 3.19 0.02 11.93
N ALA A 35 2.93 0.09 10.64
CA ALA A 35 2.96 1.33 9.87
C ALA A 35 1.57 1.60 9.29
N VAL A 36 1.24 2.87 9.09
CA VAL A 36 -0.01 3.31 8.44
C VAL A 36 0.35 4.19 7.25
N VAL A 37 -0.02 3.71 6.07
CA VAL A 37 0.23 4.37 4.80
C VAL A 37 -1.11 4.75 4.19
N GLU A 38 -1.32 6.02 3.85
CA GLU A 38 -2.46 6.41 3.03
C GLU A 38 -2.06 6.32 1.56
N MET A 39 -2.83 5.58 0.76
CA MET A 39 -2.70 5.55 -0.69
C MET A 39 -3.80 6.41 -1.32
N ARG A 40 -3.42 7.23 -2.30
CA ARG A 40 -4.32 7.75 -3.34
C ARG A 40 -4.06 7.02 -4.64
N LEU A 41 -5.08 6.40 -5.22
CA LEU A 41 -4.99 5.67 -6.48
C LEU A 41 -5.88 6.34 -7.52
N ASP A 42 -5.29 6.80 -8.63
CA ASP A 42 -6.04 7.49 -9.68
C ASP A 42 -7.01 6.52 -10.39
N ALA A 43 -8.04 7.06 -11.03
CA ALA A 43 -9.05 6.29 -11.75
C ALA A 43 -8.43 5.38 -12.83
N GLY A 44 -8.93 4.15 -12.93
CA GLY A 44 -8.47 3.16 -13.90
C GLY A 44 -7.06 2.62 -13.68
N ARG A 45 -6.40 2.93 -12.56
CA ARG A 45 -5.03 2.47 -12.28
C ARG A 45 -5.02 1.15 -11.51
N LEU A 46 -4.06 0.30 -11.88
CA LEU A 46 -3.64 -0.83 -11.08
C LEU A 46 -2.86 -0.31 -9.87
N GLY A 47 -3.26 -0.72 -8.67
CA GLY A 47 -2.50 -0.42 -7.45
C GLY A 47 -1.40 -1.44 -7.24
N ALA A 48 -1.77 -2.71 -7.09
CA ALA A 48 -0.84 -3.83 -7.05
C ALA A 48 -1.39 -5.04 -7.80
N ALA A 49 -0.55 -5.64 -8.66
CA ALA A 49 -0.80 -6.98 -9.18
C ALA A 49 -0.83 -8.01 -8.03
N PRO A 50 -1.54 -9.14 -8.17
CA PRO A 50 -1.61 -10.19 -7.16
C PRO A 50 -0.26 -10.58 -6.57
N HIS A 51 -0.19 -10.64 -5.25
CA HIS A 51 1.00 -10.96 -4.48
C HIS A 51 0.68 -11.51 -3.09
N VAL A 52 1.71 -12.04 -2.43
CA VAL A 52 1.64 -12.67 -1.11
C VAL A 52 2.73 -12.07 -0.23
N HIS A 53 2.35 -11.52 0.92
CA HIS A 53 3.29 -11.15 1.98
C HIS A 53 3.57 -12.35 2.91
N HIS A 54 4.84 -12.61 3.18
CA HIS A 54 5.28 -13.72 4.06
C HIS A 54 5.80 -13.27 5.42
N SER A 55 5.96 -11.96 5.62
CA SER A 55 6.48 -11.38 6.87
C SER A 55 5.47 -10.54 7.65
N HIS A 56 4.42 -10.04 7.00
CA HIS A 56 3.44 -9.12 7.59
C HIS A 56 2.02 -9.36 7.05
N GLU A 57 1.05 -8.80 7.76
CA GLU A 57 -0.35 -8.64 7.38
C GLU A 57 -0.55 -7.24 6.80
N GLU A 58 -1.53 -7.11 5.91
CA GLU A 58 -1.92 -5.83 5.32
C GLU A 58 -3.44 -5.66 5.42
N ASP A 59 -3.87 -4.64 6.15
CA ASP A 59 -5.29 -4.29 6.25
C ASP A 59 -5.58 -3.00 5.51
N PHE A 60 -6.73 -2.94 4.86
CA PHE A 60 -7.17 -1.81 4.06
C PHE A 60 -8.40 -1.17 4.69
N VAL A 61 -8.43 0.17 4.79
CA VAL A 61 -9.61 0.94 5.16
C VAL A 61 -9.87 1.99 4.09
N VAL A 62 -10.95 1.85 3.33
CA VAL A 62 -11.26 2.76 2.23
C VAL A 62 -11.82 4.06 2.81
N LEU A 63 -11.18 5.18 2.48
CA LEU A 63 -11.52 6.50 2.98
C LEU A 63 -12.45 7.26 2.03
N ASP A 64 -12.24 7.10 0.73
CA ASP A 64 -12.96 7.79 -0.34
C ASP A 64 -12.93 6.97 -1.63
N GLY A 65 -13.98 7.06 -2.45
CA GLY A 65 -14.13 6.26 -3.66
C GLY A 65 -14.37 4.76 -3.37
N GLU A 66 -13.99 3.92 -4.35
CA GLU A 66 -14.08 2.45 -4.26
C GLU A 66 -12.79 1.79 -4.76
N ILE A 67 -12.39 0.70 -4.11
CA ILE A 67 -11.26 -0.15 -4.51
C ILE A 67 -11.79 -1.54 -4.85
N THR A 68 -11.32 -2.10 -5.97
CA THR A 68 -11.56 -3.50 -6.33
C THR A 68 -10.36 -4.32 -5.90
N PHE A 69 -10.57 -5.24 -4.95
CA PHE A 69 -9.57 -6.19 -4.48
C PHE A 69 -9.72 -7.51 -5.24
N ASP A 70 -8.60 -8.07 -5.68
CA ASP A 70 -8.51 -9.45 -6.13
C ASP A 70 -8.10 -10.30 -4.93
N VAL A 71 -8.99 -11.16 -4.43
CA VAL A 71 -8.72 -12.04 -3.28
C VAL A 71 -9.15 -13.45 -3.65
N GLY A 72 -8.20 -14.38 -3.71
CA GLY A 72 -8.48 -15.79 -4.02
C GLY A 72 -9.11 -16.00 -5.40
N GLY A 73 -8.80 -15.16 -6.40
CA GLY A 73 -9.32 -15.26 -7.76
C GLY A 73 -10.75 -14.73 -7.92
N SER A 74 -11.22 -13.92 -6.97
CA SER A 74 -12.51 -13.23 -7.04
C SER A 74 -12.34 -11.73 -6.78
N ASP A 75 -13.14 -10.94 -7.49
CA ASP A 75 -13.18 -9.49 -7.28
C ASP A 75 -14.11 -9.15 -6.11
N LEU A 76 -13.60 -8.34 -5.18
CA LEU A 76 -14.35 -7.73 -4.09
C LEU A 76 -14.26 -6.21 -4.21
N VAL A 77 -15.39 -5.55 -4.45
CA VAL A 77 -15.48 -4.07 -4.47
C VAL A 77 -15.80 -3.57 -3.07
N VAL A 78 -14.98 -2.64 -2.56
CA VAL A 78 -15.16 -2.03 -1.24
C VAL A 78 -15.13 -0.51 -1.40
N GLY A 79 -16.21 0.14 -0.98
CA GLY A 79 -16.34 1.59 -0.97
C GLY A 79 -15.96 2.24 0.36
N ALA A 80 -15.97 3.56 0.38
CA ALA A 80 -15.65 4.39 1.55
C ALA A 80 -16.35 3.94 2.84
N GLY A 81 -15.59 3.87 3.93
CA GLY A 81 -16.02 3.35 5.23
C GLY A 81 -15.92 1.82 5.36
N GLY A 82 -15.70 1.10 4.26
CA GLY A 82 -15.43 -0.34 4.25
C GLY A 82 -13.96 -0.67 4.52
N ALA A 83 -13.71 -1.93 4.87
CA ALA A 83 -12.36 -2.42 5.16
C ALA A 83 -12.18 -3.88 4.71
N VAL A 84 -10.92 -4.25 4.45
CA VAL A 84 -10.48 -5.62 4.13
C VAL A 84 -9.31 -5.96 5.03
N ALA A 85 -9.33 -7.13 5.64
CA ALA A 85 -8.17 -7.66 6.36
C ALA A 85 -7.50 -8.73 5.51
N VAL A 86 -6.18 -8.64 5.29
CA VAL A 86 -5.42 -9.62 4.51
C VAL A 86 -4.39 -10.30 5.41
N PRO A 87 -4.69 -11.54 5.87
CA PRO A 87 -3.73 -12.31 6.64
C PRO A 87 -2.49 -12.64 5.83
N ARG A 88 -1.33 -12.64 6.50
CA ARG A 88 -0.06 -13.12 5.96
C ARG A 88 -0.23 -14.47 5.26
N GLY A 89 0.39 -14.61 4.08
CA GLY A 89 0.29 -15.82 3.25
C GLY A 89 -0.93 -15.86 2.33
N SER A 90 -1.82 -14.85 2.39
CA SER A 90 -2.95 -14.74 1.48
C SER A 90 -2.57 -13.99 0.20
N ALA A 91 -2.88 -14.57 -0.96
CA ALA A 91 -2.74 -13.89 -2.24
C ALA A 91 -3.81 -12.80 -2.37
N HIS A 92 -3.37 -11.59 -2.69
CA HIS A 92 -4.25 -10.46 -2.93
C HIS A 92 -3.64 -9.45 -3.91
N GLY A 93 -4.50 -8.70 -4.58
CA GLY A 93 -4.14 -7.54 -5.42
C GLY A 93 -5.24 -6.49 -5.34
N PHE A 94 -5.00 -5.31 -5.89
CA PHE A 94 -6.03 -4.28 -5.90
C PHE A 94 -5.86 -3.26 -7.03
N ARG A 95 -6.98 -2.67 -7.44
CA ARG A 95 -7.06 -1.66 -8.49
C ARG A 95 -8.19 -0.68 -8.20
N ASN A 96 -8.11 0.50 -8.80
CA ASN A 96 -9.24 1.40 -8.92
C ASN A 96 -9.89 1.19 -10.29
N ALA A 97 -10.99 0.43 -10.34
CA ALA A 97 -11.75 0.18 -11.57
C ALA A 97 -12.79 1.27 -11.87
N GLY A 98 -12.90 2.28 -11.01
CA GLY A 98 -13.82 3.39 -11.16
C GLY A 98 -13.30 4.51 -12.07
N ASP A 99 -14.10 5.59 -12.15
CA ASP A 99 -13.85 6.78 -12.96
C ASP A 99 -13.34 7.99 -12.14
N THR A 100 -13.24 7.84 -10.82
CA THR A 100 -12.74 8.85 -9.88
C THR A 100 -11.59 8.30 -9.04
N PRO A 101 -10.67 9.15 -8.55
CA PRO A 101 -9.61 8.70 -7.63
C PRO A 101 -10.20 8.09 -6.34
N ALA A 102 -9.50 7.11 -5.78
CA ALA A 102 -9.86 6.47 -4.52
C ALA A 102 -8.74 6.71 -3.48
N ARG A 103 -9.12 6.70 -2.20
CA ARG A 103 -8.20 6.83 -1.06
C ARG A 103 -8.39 5.69 -0.08
N CYS A 104 -7.29 5.14 0.42
CA CYS A 104 -7.30 3.98 1.31
C CYS A 104 -6.15 4.08 2.33
N LEU A 105 -6.40 3.71 3.59
CA LEU A 105 -5.32 3.40 4.53
C LEU A 105 -4.90 1.95 4.34
N MET A 106 -3.59 1.74 4.30
CA MET A 106 -2.91 0.45 4.30
C MET A 106 -2.18 0.35 5.65
N ILE A 107 -2.54 -0.64 6.45
CA ILE A 107 -2.01 -0.86 7.79
C ILE A 107 -1.15 -2.12 7.74
N LEU A 108 0.15 -1.94 7.95
CA LEU A 108 1.15 -2.98 7.81
C LEU A 108 1.56 -3.49 9.19
N THR A 109 1.36 -4.78 9.46
CA THR A 109 1.62 -5.37 10.78
C THR A 109 2.46 -6.65 10.68
N PRO A 110 3.70 -6.70 11.25
CA PRO A 110 4.44 -5.59 11.83
C PRO A 110 4.85 -4.54 10.80
N ALA A 111 5.40 -3.41 11.27
CA ALA A 111 5.97 -2.39 10.39
C ALA A 111 7.19 -2.91 9.61
N GLY A 112 7.62 -2.15 8.60
CA GLY A 112 8.82 -2.39 7.80
C GLY A 112 8.51 -2.41 6.30
N TYR A 113 7.30 -2.81 5.90
CA TYR A 113 6.92 -2.82 4.49
C TYR A 113 6.73 -1.42 3.90
N GLU A 114 6.57 -0.38 4.72
CA GLU A 114 6.46 0.99 4.22
C GLU A 114 7.71 1.47 3.47
N ASP A 115 8.87 0.84 3.73
CA ASP A 115 10.11 1.08 3.01
C ASP A 115 10.04 0.65 1.54
N TYR A 116 9.22 -0.35 1.20
CA TYR A 116 8.95 -0.70 -0.21
C TYR A 116 8.36 0.50 -0.97
N PHE A 117 7.39 1.20 -0.37
CA PHE A 117 6.80 2.38 -1.01
C PHE A 117 7.80 3.52 -1.14
N ARG A 118 8.73 3.68 -0.17
CA ARG A 118 9.82 4.66 -0.27
C ARG A 118 10.73 4.35 -1.47
N GLU A 119 11.10 3.09 -1.68
CA GLU A 119 11.94 2.71 -2.82
C GLU A 119 11.22 2.89 -4.16
N VAL A 120 9.95 2.49 -4.26
CA VAL A 120 9.13 2.76 -5.46
C VAL A 120 9.08 4.25 -5.75
N SER A 121 8.86 5.06 -4.73
CA SER A 121 8.80 6.52 -4.89
C SER A 121 10.13 7.13 -5.33
N ARG A 122 11.27 6.61 -4.85
CA ARG A 122 12.60 7.05 -5.31
C ARG A 122 12.81 6.77 -6.80
N MET A 123 12.37 5.62 -7.30
CA MET A 123 12.43 5.32 -8.74
C MET A 123 11.63 6.35 -9.55
N VAL A 124 10.39 6.61 -9.12
CA VAL A 124 9.50 7.58 -9.79
C VAL A 124 10.05 9.00 -9.72
N ALA A 125 10.57 9.42 -8.56
CA ALA A 125 11.17 10.74 -8.40
C ALA A 125 12.44 10.93 -9.25
N ALA A 126 13.14 9.85 -9.59
CA ALA A 126 14.25 9.85 -10.53
C ALA A 126 13.80 9.85 -12.01
N GLY A 127 12.49 9.91 -12.28
CA GLY A 127 11.93 9.85 -13.63
C GLY A 127 11.85 8.44 -14.21
N HIS A 128 11.96 7.41 -13.38
CA HIS A 128 11.88 6.01 -13.80
C HIS A 128 10.55 5.39 -13.34
N GLU A 129 9.70 5.04 -14.31
CA GLU A 129 8.49 4.26 -14.06
C GLU A 129 8.87 2.78 -13.98
N PRO A 130 8.81 2.14 -12.80
CA PRO A 130 9.29 0.77 -12.64
C PRO A 130 8.41 -0.21 -13.38
N THR A 131 9.06 -1.16 -14.05
CA THR A 131 8.41 -2.29 -14.71
C THR A 131 7.84 -3.29 -13.70
N ALA A 132 6.95 -4.18 -14.16
CA ALA A 132 6.42 -5.25 -13.31
C ALA A 132 7.53 -6.17 -12.76
N GLU A 133 8.59 -6.42 -13.54
CA GLU A 133 9.73 -7.23 -13.12
C GLU A 133 10.57 -6.54 -12.04
N GLU A 134 10.81 -5.23 -12.18
CA GLU A 134 11.52 -4.43 -11.16
C GLU A 134 10.71 -4.37 -9.85
N LEU A 135 9.39 -4.18 -9.93
CA LEU A 135 8.52 -4.20 -8.76
C LEU A 135 8.46 -5.58 -8.10
N ALA A 136 8.49 -6.66 -8.89
CA ALA A 136 8.56 -8.03 -8.36
C ALA A 136 9.89 -8.31 -7.67
N THR A 137 11.01 -7.86 -8.26
CA THR A 137 12.35 -7.98 -7.69
C THR A 137 12.46 -7.17 -6.40
N LEU A 138 11.96 -5.93 -6.40
CA LEU A 138 11.99 -5.05 -5.24
C LEU A 138 11.18 -5.64 -4.07
N ARG A 139 9.92 -6.05 -4.31
CA ARG A 139 9.07 -6.60 -3.24
C ARG A 139 9.60 -7.93 -2.68
N ALA A 140 10.34 -8.72 -3.47
CA ALA A 140 11.01 -9.93 -2.98
C ALA A 140 12.02 -9.63 -1.85
N GLY A 141 12.67 -8.47 -1.89
CA GLY A 141 13.53 -7.98 -0.80
C GLY A 141 12.79 -7.68 0.50
N PHE A 142 11.46 -7.57 0.45
CA PHE A 142 10.56 -7.35 1.58
C PHE A 142 9.71 -8.59 1.90
N ASP A 143 10.22 -9.78 1.57
CA ASP A 143 9.57 -11.07 1.84
C ASP A 143 8.14 -11.13 1.27
N THR A 144 8.00 -10.68 0.02
CA THR A 144 6.75 -10.65 -0.73
C THR A 144 6.96 -11.27 -2.11
N THR A 145 6.08 -12.18 -2.53
CA THR A 145 6.16 -12.85 -3.84
C THR A 145 4.95 -12.51 -4.70
N SER A 146 5.13 -12.43 -6.02
CA SER A 146 4.00 -12.37 -6.97
C SER A 146 3.18 -13.67 -6.91
N ALA A 147 1.86 -13.56 -7.13
CA ALA A 147 0.90 -14.67 -7.12
C ALA A 147 0.34 -14.95 -8.53
#